data_AF-W4GXU7-F1
#
_entry.id   AF-W4GXU7-F1
#
_cell.length_a   1.000
_cell.length_b   1.000
_cell.length_c   1.000
_cell.angle_alpha   90.00
_cell.angle_beta   90.00
_cell.angle_gamma   90.00
#
_symmetry.space_group_name_H-M   'P 1'
#
loop_
_entity.id
_entity.type
_entity.pdbx_description
1 polymer ?
#
loop_
_entity_poly.entity_id
_entity_poly.type
_entity_poly.pdbx_seq_one_letter_code
_entity_poly.pdbx_strand_id
1 'polypeptide(L)'
;MRLRVCFLAPAIGLVACKNLSAAESINTLASHATVPLPNISLAVLELTSLDNKVSTSMYVSPSLFGPPLPAAVTSTSYLSFALANPLDACAPLVSSVQDQAVLVDRGDCSFETKVLHAQAAGAALVLVRDTPSAALKQPNQVDCTLGAGDFCEESANCASSTCVFAPLHQERCCVRNILIAMNGSTAPGMSSSVTIPSVYLTVLDGATVENFFVEHPNATFVTVSLPQDESPWNWSMLLIWALGVSIVVFSAYYSAAKERLFAAHVHASSAPDLPPSVLLHHTYSPIRDAHEEPLNMTLQHALLFLVMGSCMLLLMYYVHVILFVQCLFALAAWVCLTHLLTYPLLTHVLPLHQGVGCNWPAFWSVWPSLALVVWWFLERHHPFVWILQNFLGICLCVVFVDSIHIQSLKVATVLLGVAFAYDVFFVYFSPLVFGSNVMVEVASRGGKVSLDLNAFCLRHPESAACGHDTIPLVLTIPLVLSNYGGNSLLGLGDIVLPALLASFALRVDYCHARPLTKGYFVWACVAYAVGLLGANVMAIVLQNFVAGQPALMYIVPTMVGAVVYLAWSKGPDEFQEMWDGPACLAMDA
;
A
#
# COMPACT_ATOMS: atom_id res chain seq x y z
N MET A 1 -20.85 8.32 -15.93
CA MET A 1 -20.87 6.98 -16.58
C MET A 1 -19.45 6.65 -17.05
N ARG A 2 -19.04 5.37 -16.98
CA ARG A 2 -17.67 4.87 -17.22
C ARG A 2 -17.21 5.13 -18.66
N LEU A 3 -16.09 5.84 -18.86
CA LEU A 3 -15.44 5.93 -20.17
C LEU A 3 -14.80 4.58 -20.53
N ARG A 4 -15.22 3.98 -21.65
CA ARG A 4 -14.57 2.82 -22.26
C ARG A 4 -13.78 3.28 -23.47
N VAL A 5 -12.47 3.10 -23.46
CA VAL A 5 -11.62 3.25 -24.65
C VAL A 5 -11.09 1.86 -25.01
N CYS A 6 -11.32 1.45 -26.26
CA CYS A 6 -10.89 0.18 -26.81
C CYS A 6 -9.73 0.46 -27.79
N PHE A 7 -8.55 -0.15 -27.58
CA PHE A 7 -7.41 -0.03 -28.48
C PHE A 7 -7.37 -1.20 -29.46
N LEU A 8 -7.13 -0.93 -30.76
CA LEU A 8 -6.77 -1.95 -31.75
C LEU A 8 -5.25 -2.07 -31.82
N ALA A 9 -4.71 -3.25 -31.51
CA ALA A 9 -3.33 -3.61 -31.83
C ALA A 9 -3.27 -4.37 -33.18
N PRO A 10 -2.28 -4.10 -34.06
CA PRO A 10 -2.22 -4.72 -35.38
C PRO A 10 -1.44 -6.04 -35.28
N ALA A 11 -2.10 -7.08 -34.76
CA ALA A 11 -1.85 -8.50 -35.06
C ALA A 11 -2.56 -9.32 -33.97
N ILE A 12 -3.51 -10.16 -34.39
CA ILE A 12 -4.37 -11.01 -33.54
C ILE A 12 -5.54 -10.23 -32.93
N GLY A 13 -6.69 -10.32 -33.59
CA GLY A 13 -7.92 -9.58 -33.27
C GLY A 13 -8.59 -10.03 -31.96
N LEU A 14 -8.07 -9.54 -30.84
CA LEU A 14 -8.72 -9.56 -29.53
C LEU A 14 -8.91 -8.12 -29.04
N VAL A 15 -10.16 -7.71 -28.93
CA VAL A 15 -10.57 -6.40 -28.41
C VAL A 15 -10.54 -6.47 -26.88
N ALA A 16 -9.55 -5.85 -26.25
CA ALA A 16 -9.53 -5.63 -24.81
C ALA A 16 -9.99 -4.20 -24.49
N CYS A 17 -11.07 -4.06 -23.72
CA CYS A 17 -11.59 -2.77 -23.25
C CYS A 17 -11.22 -2.60 -21.77
N LYS A 18 -10.45 -1.56 -21.43
CA LYS A 18 -9.99 -1.24 -20.06
C LYS A 18 -10.92 -0.20 -19.43
N ASN A 19 -11.19 -0.28 -18.13
CA ASN A 19 -11.83 0.80 -17.36
C ASN A 19 -10.72 1.67 -16.76
N LEU A 20 -10.70 2.98 -17.08
CA LEU A 20 -9.71 3.93 -16.58
C LEU A 20 -10.08 4.43 -15.17
N SER A 21 -9.07 4.65 -14.32
CA SER A 21 -9.22 5.35 -13.03
C SER A 21 -9.19 6.88 -13.22
N ALA A 22 -9.63 7.64 -12.21
CA ALA A 22 -9.74 9.11 -12.27
C ALA A 22 -8.42 9.85 -12.59
N ALA A 23 -7.26 9.24 -12.30
CA ALA A 23 -5.95 9.79 -12.65
C ALA A 23 -5.61 9.62 -14.16
N GLU A 24 -6.12 8.56 -14.77
CA GLU A 24 -5.91 8.22 -16.19
C GLU A 24 -6.82 9.10 -17.10
N SER A 25 -7.90 9.65 -16.55
CA SER A 25 -8.75 10.68 -17.16
C SER A 25 -7.99 11.99 -17.43
N ILE A 26 -7.02 12.34 -16.60
CA ILE A 26 -6.30 13.63 -16.68
C ILE A 26 -5.33 13.63 -17.87
N ASN A 27 -4.61 12.54 -18.09
CA ASN A 27 -3.69 12.42 -19.23
C ASN A 27 -4.42 12.25 -20.56
N THR A 28 -5.61 11.65 -20.56
CA THR A 28 -6.44 11.51 -21.76
C THR A 28 -7.22 12.79 -22.09
N LEU A 29 -7.69 13.55 -21.09
CA LEU A 29 -8.25 14.90 -21.28
C LEU A 29 -7.20 15.92 -21.72
N ALA A 30 -5.96 15.81 -21.22
CA ALA A 30 -4.83 16.62 -21.70
C ALA A 30 -4.45 16.31 -23.16
N SER A 31 -4.69 15.08 -23.64
CA SER A 31 -4.38 14.68 -25.02
C SER A 31 -5.39 15.14 -26.08
N HIS A 32 -6.59 15.60 -25.67
CA HIS A 32 -7.63 16.09 -26.59
C HIS A 32 -7.89 17.60 -26.51
N ALA A 33 -7.23 18.33 -25.61
CA ALA A 33 -7.29 19.79 -25.58
C ALA A 33 -6.16 20.38 -26.44
N THR A 34 -6.48 20.81 -27.66
CA THR A 34 -5.59 21.62 -28.52
C THR A 34 -5.44 23.07 -28.05
N VAL A 35 -5.81 23.37 -26.81
CA VAL A 35 -5.72 24.70 -26.20
C VAL A 35 -4.96 24.55 -24.87
N PRO A 36 -3.84 25.26 -24.67
CA PRO A 36 -3.14 25.24 -23.39
C PRO A 36 -4.07 25.78 -22.31
N LEU A 37 -4.35 24.97 -21.28
CA LEU A 37 -5.04 25.44 -20.08
C LEU A 37 -4.22 26.60 -19.48
N PRO A 38 -4.85 27.72 -19.11
CA PRO A 38 -4.15 28.75 -18.33
C PRO A 38 -3.61 28.13 -17.03
N ASN A 39 -2.45 28.60 -16.56
CA ASN A 39 -1.84 28.21 -15.27
C ASN A 39 -2.83 28.45 -14.11
N ILE A 40 -3.70 27.49 -13.86
CA ILE A 40 -4.63 27.48 -12.73
C ILE A 40 -4.12 26.42 -11.76
N SER A 41 -3.72 26.84 -10.56
CA SER A 41 -3.40 25.91 -9.47
C SER A 41 -4.68 25.20 -9.04
N LEU A 42 -4.83 23.90 -9.30
CA LEU A 42 -6.01 23.15 -8.89
C LEU A 42 -5.97 22.87 -7.38
N ALA A 43 -7.11 23.02 -6.71
CA ALA A 43 -7.33 22.61 -5.33
C ALA A 43 -8.28 21.40 -5.28
N VAL A 44 -8.32 20.71 -4.15
CA VAL A 44 -9.26 19.61 -3.91
C VAL A 44 -10.29 20.08 -2.89
N LEU A 45 -11.56 20.00 -3.27
CA LEU A 45 -12.70 20.13 -2.36
C LEU A 45 -13.14 18.73 -1.96
N GLU A 46 -13.27 18.51 -0.66
CA GLU A 46 -13.75 17.27 -0.10
C GLU A 46 -14.94 17.53 0.83
N LEU A 47 -15.99 16.75 0.58
CA LEU A 47 -17.22 16.74 1.35
C LEU A 47 -17.21 15.45 2.18
N THR A 48 -17.30 15.59 3.49
CA THR A 48 -17.33 14.44 4.40
C THR A 48 -18.61 14.45 5.21
N SER A 49 -19.21 13.27 5.38
CA SER A 49 -20.33 13.04 6.27
C SER A 49 -19.91 12.07 7.36
N LEU A 50 -19.91 12.52 8.62
CA LEU A 50 -19.53 11.68 9.76
C LEU A 50 -20.59 10.61 10.07
N ASP A 51 -21.88 10.92 9.86
CA ASP A 51 -22.99 10.02 10.20
C ASP A 51 -22.98 8.78 9.31
N ASN A 52 -22.80 8.99 8.01
CA ASN A 52 -22.83 7.90 7.02
C ASN A 52 -21.44 7.40 6.63
N LYS A 53 -20.36 8.03 7.13
CA LYS A 53 -18.96 7.70 6.84
C LYS A 53 -18.67 7.69 5.33
N VAL A 54 -19.21 8.68 4.63
CA VAL A 54 -19.05 8.85 3.18
C VAL A 54 -18.18 10.09 2.95
N SER A 55 -17.24 9.98 2.02
CA SER A 55 -16.48 11.11 1.50
C SER A 55 -16.65 11.21 -0.01
N THR A 56 -16.76 12.42 -0.52
CA THR A 56 -16.71 12.71 -1.96
C THR A 56 -15.69 13.82 -2.20
N SER A 57 -14.81 13.65 -3.18
CA SER A 57 -13.78 14.64 -3.52
C SER A 57 -13.85 15.07 -4.98
N MET A 58 -13.56 16.34 -5.23
CA MET A 58 -13.59 16.94 -6.56
C MET A 58 -12.51 18.02 -6.72
N TYR A 59 -12.11 18.31 -7.95
CA TYR A 59 -11.15 19.37 -8.24
C TYR A 59 -11.86 20.71 -8.38
N VAL A 60 -11.28 21.75 -7.77
CA VAL A 60 -11.83 23.11 -7.76
C VAL A 60 -10.74 24.12 -8.11
N SER A 61 -11.14 25.27 -8.65
CA SER A 61 -10.21 26.37 -8.93
C SER A 61 -10.24 27.38 -7.78
N PRO A 62 -9.12 27.64 -7.08
CA PRO A 62 -9.04 28.73 -6.12
C PRO A 62 -9.19 30.10 -6.80
N SER A 63 -9.65 31.06 -6.01
CA SER A 63 -9.62 32.48 -6.38
C SER A 63 -8.19 33.00 -6.51
N LEU A 64 -7.98 33.94 -7.42
CA LEU A 64 -6.72 34.70 -7.54
C LEU A 64 -6.66 35.91 -6.58
N PHE A 65 -7.67 36.07 -5.73
CA PHE A 65 -7.81 37.16 -4.77
C PHE A 65 -8.15 36.59 -3.38
N GLY A 66 -7.88 37.35 -2.32
CA GLY A 66 -8.01 36.86 -0.95
C GLY A 66 -6.80 36.03 -0.48
N PRO A 67 -6.88 35.43 0.72
CA PRO A 67 -5.82 34.59 1.24
C PRO A 67 -5.69 33.28 0.44
N PRO A 68 -4.49 32.71 0.33
CA PRO A 68 -4.32 31.39 -0.24
C PRO A 68 -5.06 30.35 0.60
N LEU A 69 -5.51 29.27 -0.06
CA LEU A 69 -6.08 28.13 0.62
C LEU A 69 -5.04 27.50 1.58
N PRO A 70 -5.48 26.98 2.73
CA PRO A 70 -4.60 26.23 3.60
C PRO A 70 -4.04 25.01 2.85
N ALA A 71 -2.77 24.69 3.13
CA ALA A 71 -2.22 23.41 2.73
C ALA A 71 -3.01 22.29 3.43
N ALA A 72 -3.14 21.12 2.79
CA ALA A 72 -3.88 19.97 3.31
C ALA A 72 -3.50 19.55 4.75
N VAL A 73 -2.29 19.89 5.19
CA VAL A 73 -1.73 19.60 6.53
C VAL A 73 -2.27 20.54 7.62
N THR A 74 -2.77 21.71 7.23
CA THR A 74 -3.23 22.79 8.13
C THR A 74 -4.74 23.00 8.10
N SER A 75 -5.47 22.30 7.22
CA SER A 75 -6.94 22.35 7.18
C SER A 75 -7.53 21.55 8.33
N THR A 76 -7.40 22.04 9.56
CA THR A 76 -8.08 21.53 10.75
C THR A 76 -9.50 22.08 10.91
N SER A 77 -9.93 22.98 10.01
CA SER A 77 -11.26 23.59 10.06
C SER A 77 -12.25 22.82 9.20
N TYR A 78 -12.89 21.83 9.81
CA TYR A 78 -14.13 21.26 9.29
C TYR A 78 -15.21 22.34 9.32
N LEU A 79 -15.50 22.95 8.17
CA LEU A 79 -16.50 23.99 8.09
C LEU A 79 -17.87 23.37 7.88
N SER A 80 -18.83 23.74 8.74
CA SER A 80 -20.23 23.41 8.50
C SER A 80 -20.73 24.12 7.24
N PHE A 81 -21.65 23.51 6.52
CA PHE A 81 -22.13 24.04 5.26
C PHE A 81 -23.36 24.94 5.42
N ALA A 82 -23.44 26.00 4.61
CA ALA A 82 -24.62 26.83 4.48
C ALA A 82 -24.87 27.26 3.03
N LEU A 83 -26.13 27.45 2.69
CA LEU A 83 -26.55 28.05 1.42
C LEU A 83 -26.63 29.56 1.58
N ALA A 84 -26.12 30.34 0.62
CA ALA A 84 -26.29 31.79 0.65
C ALA A 84 -27.75 32.21 0.48
N ASN A 85 -28.15 33.28 1.17
CA ASN A 85 -29.45 33.90 1.02
C ASN A 85 -29.31 35.44 1.00
N PRO A 86 -29.44 36.11 -0.17
CA PRO A 86 -29.79 35.55 -1.48
C PRO A 86 -28.68 34.68 -2.08
N LEU A 87 -29.07 33.71 -2.91
CA LEU A 87 -28.17 32.70 -3.50
C LEU A 87 -27.05 33.29 -4.35
N ASP A 88 -27.30 34.40 -5.03
CA ASP A 88 -26.31 35.07 -5.87
C ASP A 88 -25.34 35.96 -5.08
N ALA A 89 -25.58 36.20 -3.78
CA ALA A 89 -24.82 37.08 -2.92
C ALA A 89 -24.52 38.47 -3.55
N CYS A 90 -25.37 38.96 -4.46
CA CYS A 90 -25.18 40.28 -5.06
C CYS A 90 -25.71 41.41 -4.16
N ALA A 91 -26.57 41.06 -3.21
CA ALA A 91 -26.91 41.89 -2.05
C ALA A 91 -26.35 41.26 -0.77
N PRO A 92 -26.23 42.02 0.34
CA PRO A 92 -25.80 41.48 1.63
C PRO A 92 -26.63 40.27 2.06
N LEU A 93 -25.98 39.26 2.63
CA LEU A 93 -26.65 38.05 3.10
C LEU A 93 -27.56 38.36 4.30
N VAL A 94 -28.74 37.74 4.30
CA VAL A 94 -29.77 37.91 5.33
C VAL A 94 -29.56 36.96 6.51
N SER A 95 -28.97 35.79 6.27
CA SER A 95 -28.65 34.79 7.29
C SER A 95 -27.21 34.94 7.79
N SER A 96 -27.03 34.85 9.12
CA SER A 96 -25.69 34.70 9.71
C SER A 96 -25.11 33.33 9.32
N VAL A 97 -23.87 33.33 8.83
CA VAL A 97 -23.14 32.14 8.34
C VAL A 97 -21.79 32.02 9.04
N GLN A 98 -21.80 32.29 10.34
CA GLN A 98 -20.61 32.37 11.17
C GLN A 98 -19.82 31.05 11.17
N ASP A 99 -18.56 31.12 10.71
CA ASP A 99 -17.64 29.98 10.60
C ASP A 99 -18.14 28.83 9.70
N GLN A 100 -18.92 29.17 8.67
CA GLN A 100 -19.48 28.20 7.72
C GLN A 100 -18.86 28.33 6.32
N ALA A 101 -18.86 27.22 5.58
CA ALA A 101 -18.60 27.18 4.14
C ALA A 101 -19.90 27.49 3.40
N VAL A 102 -19.90 28.57 2.61
CA VAL A 102 -21.11 29.10 1.99
C VAL A 102 -21.12 28.83 0.50
N LEU A 103 -22.15 28.15 -0.01
CA LEU A 103 -22.38 28.00 -1.46
C LEU A 103 -23.11 29.20 -2.03
N VAL A 104 -22.54 29.78 -3.09
CA VAL A 104 -23.04 30.97 -3.77
C VAL A 104 -23.15 30.68 -5.27
N ASP A 105 -24.24 31.13 -5.88
CA ASP A 105 -24.46 31.05 -7.31
C ASP A 105 -23.67 32.13 -8.04
N ARG A 106 -23.08 31.74 -9.17
CA ARG A 106 -22.61 32.72 -10.14
C ARG A 106 -23.81 33.50 -10.68
N GLY A 107 -23.69 34.82 -10.59
CA GLY A 107 -24.70 35.79 -10.98
C GLY A 107 -24.06 37.00 -11.65
N ASP A 108 -24.72 38.15 -11.60
CA ASP A 108 -24.35 39.32 -12.41
C ASP A 108 -23.30 40.24 -11.77
N CYS A 109 -23.09 40.10 -10.46
CA CYS A 109 -22.06 40.83 -9.73
C CYS A 109 -20.68 40.12 -9.79
N SER A 110 -19.62 40.87 -9.49
CA SER A 110 -18.24 40.35 -9.49
C SER A 110 -18.02 39.25 -8.42
N PHE A 111 -17.06 38.36 -8.67
CA PHE A 111 -16.68 37.31 -7.70
C PHE A 111 -16.25 37.89 -6.35
N GLU A 112 -15.50 38.99 -6.38
CA GLU A 112 -15.03 39.68 -5.18
C GLU A 112 -16.20 40.23 -4.34
N THR A 113 -17.21 40.83 -4.97
CA THR A 113 -18.41 41.33 -4.28
C THR A 113 -19.14 40.21 -3.53
N LYS A 114 -19.27 39.04 -4.15
CA LYS A 114 -19.92 37.86 -3.55
C LYS A 114 -19.18 37.43 -2.27
N VAL A 115 -17.86 37.32 -2.36
CA VAL A 115 -17.03 36.92 -1.23
C VAL A 115 -17.08 37.96 -0.12
N LEU A 116 -17.09 39.26 -0.44
CA LEU A 116 -17.20 40.33 0.55
C LEU A 116 -18.55 40.31 1.30
N HIS A 117 -19.66 40.06 0.61
CA HIS A 117 -20.97 39.94 1.26
C HIS A 117 -21.05 38.70 2.16
N ALA A 118 -20.49 37.56 1.73
CA ALA A 118 -20.42 36.35 2.55
C ALA A 118 -19.50 36.55 3.77
N GLN A 119 -18.35 37.21 3.59
CA GLN A 119 -17.42 37.56 4.66
C GLN A 119 -18.08 38.49 5.69
N ALA A 120 -18.84 39.49 5.25
CA ALA A 120 -19.58 40.38 6.13
C ALA A 120 -20.63 39.65 6.98
N ALA A 121 -21.14 38.51 6.50
CA ALA A 121 -22.06 37.64 7.21
C ALA A 121 -21.36 36.56 8.08
N GLY A 122 -20.03 36.56 8.15
CA GLY A 122 -19.23 35.69 9.01
C GLY A 122 -18.74 34.39 8.36
N ALA A 123 -18.84 34.24 7.03
CA ALA A 123 -18.40 33.04 6.34
C ALA A 123 -16.89 32.80 6.51
N ALA A 124 -16.48 31.53 6.62
CA ALA A 124 -15.07 31.13 6.68
C ALA A 124 -14.52 30.66 5.33
N LEU A 125 -15.37 30.18 4.42
CA LEU A 125 -15.02 29.74 3.07
C LEU A 125 -16.20 30.02 2.13
N VAL A 126 -15.91 30.42 0.89
CA VAL A 126 -16.95 30.63 -0.13
C VAL A 126 -16.75 29.67 -1.30
N LEU A 127 -17.79 28.90 -1.62
CA LEU A 127 -17.87 28.05 -2.79
C LEU A 127 -18.72 28.76 -3.84
N VAL A 128 -18.12 29.24 -4.93
CA VAL A 128 -18.85 29.85 -6.04
C VAL A 128 -19.14 28.78 -7.07
N ARG A 129 -20.40 28.38 -7.22
CA ARG A 129 -20.80 27.45 -8.29
C ARG A 129 -21.23 28.18 -9.54
N ASP A 130 -20.79 27.65 -10.68
CA ASP A 130 -21.29 28.10 -11.97
C ASP A 130 -22.78 27.76 -12.11
N THR A 131 -23.49 28.59 -12.85
CA THR A 131 -24.92 28.37 -13.15
C THR A 131 -25.11 28.27 -14.65
N PRO A 132 -26.11 27.50 -15.13
CA PRO A 132 -26.38 27.37 -16.56
C PRO A 132 -26.66 28.74 -17.22
N SER A 133 -27.31 29.64 -16.49
CA SER A 133 -27.60 31.01 -16.92
C SER A 133 -26.34 31.89 -17.03
N ALA A 134 -25.35 31.72 -16.14
CA ALA A 134 -24.09 32.42 -16.21
C ALA A 134 -23.16 31.84 -17.30
N ALA A 135 -23.18 30.52 -17.49
CA ALA A 135 -22.44 29.85 -18.56
C ALA A 135 -22.86 30.33 -19.96
N LEU A 136 -24.15 30.59 -20.17
CA LEU A 136 -24.68 31.18 -21.41
C LEU A 136 -24.09 32.54 -21.76
N LYS A 137 -23.62 33.31 -20.76
CA LYS A 137 -23.03 34.64 -20.99
C LYS A 137 -21.59 34.56 -21.50
N GLN A 138 -20.95 33.38 -21.44
CA GLN A 138 -19.59 33.18 -21.92
C GLN A 138 -19.55 32.26 -23.13
N PRO A 139 -19.03 32.72 -24.29
CA PRO A 139 -19.07 31.95 -25.53
C PRO A 139 -18.25 30.65 -25.49
N ASN A 140 -17.29 30.54 -24.56
CA ASN A 140 -16.41 29.36 -24.45
C ASN A 140 -16.89 28.30 -23.44
N GLN A 141 -17.97 28.58 -22.70
CA GLN A 141 -18.53 27.68 -21.67
C GLN A 141 -19.70 26.83 -22.18
N VAL A 142 -20.16 27.07 -23.40
CA VAL A 142 -21.29 26.36 -24.01
C VAL A 142 -20.86 25.81 -25.35
N ASP A 143 -21.16 24.53 -25.60
CA ASP A 143 -20.84 23.84 -26.84
C ASP A 143 -22.10 23.28 -27.49
N CYS A 144 -22.50 23.88 -28.60
CA CYS A 144 -23.66 23.46 -29.36
C CYS A 144 -23.37 22.24 -30.25
N THR A 145 -22.09 21.97 -30.56
CA THR A 145 -21.71 20.79 -31.36
C THR A 145 -21.86 19.48 -30.58
N LEU A 146 -21.70 19.54 -29.27
CA LEU A 146 -21.85 18.39 -28.35
C LEU A 146 -23.31 18.12 -27.94
N GLY A 147 -24.21 19.08 -28.21
CA GLY A 147 -25.60 19.08 -27.72
C GLY A 147 -26.69 18.99 -28.79
N ALA A 148 -26.36 18.73 -30.07
CA ALA A 148 -27.34 18.77 -31.16
C ALA A 148 -28.43 17.69 -31.02
N GLY A 149 -29.63 18.08 -30.59
CA GLY A 149 -30.86 17.26 -30.59
C GLY A 149 -31.81 17.51 -29.42
N ASP A 150 -33.02 16.94 -29.50
CA ASP A 150 -34.07 17.07 -28.47
C ASP A 150 -33.71 16.44 -27.11
N PHE A 151 -32.66 15.60 -27.06
CA PHE A 151 -32.24 14.83 -25.87
C PHE A 151 -30.79 15.11 -25.45
N CYS A 152 -30.41 16.39 -25.37
CA CYS A 152 -29.07 16.80 -24.95
C CYS A 152 -28.68 16.29 -23.53
N GLU A 153 -29.66 16.13 -22.62
CA GLU A 153 -29.44 15.63 -21.26
C GLU A 153 -29.13 14.12 -21.19
N GLU A 154 -29.58 13.35 -22.19
CA GLU A 154 -29.34 11.89 -22.29
C GLU A 154 -28.14 11.55 -23.19
N SER A 155 -27.59 12.56 -23.88
CA SER A 155 -26.47 12.39 -24.80
C SER A 155 -25.18 12.08 -24.05
N ALA A 156 -24.56 10.94 -24.38
CA ALA A 156 -23.26 10.55 -23.84
C ALA A 156 -22.12 11.55 -24.17
N ASN A 157 -22.36 12.46 -25.12
CA ASN A 157 -21.40 13.48 -25.52
C ASN A 157 -21.45 14.74 -24.63
N CYS A 158 -22.50 14.93 -23.83
CA CYS A 158 -22.61 16.05 -22.90
C CYS A 158 -22.17 15.65 -21.48
N ALA A 159 -20.89 15.83 -21.16
CA ALA A 159 -20.29 15.36 -19.90
C ALA A 159 -20.90 15.98 -18.63
N SER A 160 -21.46 17.20 -18.71
CA SER A 160 -22.11 17.89 -17.59
C SER A 160 -23.57 17.48 -17.38
N SER A 161 -24.16 16.72 -18.32
CA SER A 161 -25.60 16.43 -18.39
C SER A 161 -26.51 17.67 -18.27
N THR A 162 -25.97 18.88 -18.49
CA THR A 162 -26.68 20.13 -18.30
C THR A 162 -26.75 20.88 -19.63
N CYS A 163 -27.96 21.16 -20.09
CA CYS A 163 -28.19 21.77 -21.39
C CYS A 163 -28.96 23.08 -21.26
N VAL A 164 -28.56 24.06 -22.06
CA VAL A 164 -29.13 25.41 -22.06
C VAL A 164 -29.52 25.81 -23.47
N PHE A 165 -30.63 26.54 -23.61
CA PHE A 165 -31.02 27.07 -24.90
C PHE A 165 -30.19 28.31 -25.23
N ALA A 166 -29.40 28.24 -26.31
CA ALA A 166 -28.57 29.36 -26.74
C ALA A 166 -29.33 30.21 -27.78
N PRO A 167 -29.76 31.44 -27.45
CA PRO A 167 -30.56 32.26 -28.36
C PRO A 167 -29.81 32.64 -29.65
N LEU A 168 -28.47 32.65 -29.62
CA LEU A 168 -27.60 32.91 -30.78
C LEU A 168 -27.61 31.76 -31.82
N HIS A 169 -27.77 30.51 -31.38
CA HIS A 169 -27.72 29.33 -32.25
C HIS A 169 -29.11 28.70 -32.48
N GLN A 170 -30.14 29.16 -31.74
CA GLN A 170 -31.51 28.61 -31.77
C GLN A 170 -31.61 27.10 -31.45
N GLU A 171 -30.64 26.55 -30.73
CA GLU A 171 -30.58 25.14 -30.35
C GLU A 171 -30.20 24.95 -28.89
N ARG A 172 -30.41 23.74 -28.37
CA ARG A 172 -29.94 23.35 -27.04
C ARG A 172 -28.46 23.03 -27.13
N CYS A 173 -27.68 23.66 -26.27
CA CYS A 173 -26.24 23.49 -26.24
C CYS A 173 -25.82 22.92 -24.89
N CYS A 174 -24.81 22.05 -24.91
CA CYS A 174 -24.27 21.45 -23.70
C CYS A 174 -23.41 22.47 -22.95
N VAL A 175 -23.61 22.59 -21.64
CA VAL A 175 -22.71 23.39 -20.80
C VAL A 175 -21.42 22.61 -20.60
N ARG A 176 -20.27 23.21 -20.91
CA ARG A 176 -18.98 22.56 -20.71
C ARG A 176 -18.62 22.51 -19.23
N ASN A 177 -18.07 21.39 -18.79
CA ASN A 177 -17.59 21.21 -17.42
C ASN A 177 -16.16 21.79 -17.26
N ILE A 178 -16.01 23.12 -17.36
CA ILE A 178 -14.70 23.77 -17.31
C ILE A 178 -14.54 24.64 -16.06
N LEU A 179 -13.36 24.57 -15.46
CA LEU A 179 -12.94 25.45 -14.37
C LEU A 179 -12.45 26.78 -14.94
N ILE A 180 -12.82 27.88 -14.29
CA ILE A 180 -12.34 29.22 -14.63
C ILE A 180 -11.60 29.84 -13.45
N ALA A 181 -10.60 30.66 -13.74
CA ALA A 181 -9.93 31.46 -12.73
C ALA A 181 -10.84 32.62 -12.30
N MET A 182 -11.14 32.71 -10.99
CA MET A 182 -11.87 33.86 -10.44
C MET A 182 -10.89 35.01 -10.22
N ASN A 183 -11.02 36.05 -11.05
CA ASN A 183 -10.18 37.24 -10.97
C ASN A 183 -10.85 38.35 -10.14
N GLY A 184 -10.05 39.06 -9.35
CA GLY A 184 -10.50 40.21 -8.55
C GLY A 184 -10.62 41.48 -9.39
N SER A 185 -11.49 42.39 -8.99
CA SER A 185 -11.64 43.69 -9.66
C SER A 185 -10.63 44.65 -9.04
N THR A 186 -9.44 44.79 -9.64
CA THR A 186 -8.45 45.80 -9.22
C THR A 186 -8.91 47.22 -9.60
N ALA A 187 -10.01 47.68 -9.03
CA ALA A 187 -10.42 49.07 -9.12
C ALA A 187 -9.64 49.89 -8.05
N PRO A 188 -8.84 50.90 -8.43
CA PRO A 188 -8.10 51.71 -7.48
C PRO A 188 -9.11 52.59 -6.72
N GLY A 189 -9.42 52.24 -5.47
CA GLY A 189 -10.20 53.11 -4.57
C GLY A 189 -11.21 52.45 -3.63
N MET A 190 -11.45 51.14 -3.69
CA MET A 190 -12.35 50.45 -2.74
C MET A 190 -11.56 49.48 -1.87
N SER A 191 -11.11 49.94 -0.70
CA SER A 191 -10.37 49.15 0.27
C SER A 191 -11.31 48.32 1.14
N SER A 192 -11.72 47.16 0.64
CA SER A 192 -12.20 46.06 1.49
C SER A 192 -11.43 44.82 1.08
N SER A 193 -10.32 44.56 1.76
CA SER A 193 -9.49 43.39 1.52
C SER A 193 -10.27 42.12 1.86
N VAL A 194 -10.42 41.22 0.89
CA VAL A 194 -10.93 39.87 1.12
C VAL A 194 -9.97 39.13 2.06
N THR A 195 -10.48 38.64 3.19
CA THR A 195 -9.73 37.94 4.24
C THR A 195 -10.07 36.45 4.34
N ILE A 196 -11.01 35.96 3.53
CA ILE A 196 -11.44 34.55 3.53
C ILE A 196 -11.16 33.89 2.17
N PRO A 197 -10.77 32.60 2.15
CA PRO A 197 -10.54 31.89 0.90
C PRO A 197 -11.84 31.64 0.12
N SER A 198 -11.74 31.54 -1.21
CA SER A 198 -12.86 31.14 -2.05
C SER A 198 -12.44 30.25 -3.22
N VAL A 199 -13.33 29.34 -3.64
CA VAL A 199 -13.10 28.40 -4.75
C VAL A 199 -14.27 28.36 -5.72
N TYR A 200 -13.97 27.98 -6.95
CA TYR A 200 -14.91 27.88 -8.05
C TYR A 200 -15.27 26.42 -8.33
N LEU A 201 -16.56 26.18 -8.48
CA LEU A 201 -17.17 24.90 -8.84
C LEU A 201 -17.78 24.98 -10.23
N THR A 202 -17.63 23.90 -10.99
CA THR A 202 -18.37 23.71 -12.24
C THR A 202 -19.86 23.50 -11.97
N VAL A 203 -20.69 23.55 -13.01
CA VAL A 203 -22.14 23.30 -12.88
C VAL A 203 -22.42 21.88 -12.35
N LEU A 204 -21.68 20.87 -12.83
CA LEU A 204 -21.85 19.49 -12.41
C LEU A 204 -21.39 19.29 -10.96
N ASP A 205 -20.22 19.85 -10.62
CA ASP A 205 -19.66 19.72 -9.27
C ASP A 205 -20.53 20.48 -8.26
N GLY A 206 -21.05 21.65 -8.62
CA GLY A 206 -21.98 22.42 -7.80
C GLY A 206 -23.31 21.70 -7.51
N ALA A 207 -23.86 20.96 -8.48
CA ALA A 207 -25.03 20.11 -8.27
C ALA A 207 -24.70 18.90 -7.37
N THR A 208 -23.53 18.30 -7.55
CA THR A 208 -23.05 17.20 -6.69
C THR A 208 -22.91 17.63 -5.24
N VAL A 209 -22.34 18.81 -5.02
CA VAL A 209 -22.19 19.45 -3.71
C VAL A 209 -23.57 19.66 -3.06
N GLU A 210 -24.51 20.28 -3.76
CA GLU A 210 -25.88 20.51 -3.25
C GLU A 210 -26.61 19.19 -2.92
N ASN A 211 -26.58 18.21 -3.84
CA ASN A 211 -27.22 16.91 -3.62
C ASN A 211 -26.65 16.19 -2.38
N PHE A 212 -25.33 16.24 -2.20
CA PHE A 212 -24.68 15.65 -1.03
C PHE A 212 -25.20 16.25 0.28
N PHE A 213 -25.48 17.56 0.30
CA PHE A 213 -26.04 18.24 1.47
C PHE A 213 -27.51 17.93 1.70
N VAL A 214 -28.31 17.82 0.65
CA VAL A 214 -29.72 17.40 0.74
C VAL A 214 -29.83 15.99 1.31
N GLU A 215 -28.92 15.10 0.90
CA GLU A 215 -28.84 13.73 1.42
C GLU A 215 -28.28 13.65 2.85
N HIS A 216 -27.43 14.59 3.26
CA HIS A 216 -26.72 14.57 4.56
C HIS A 216 -26.81 15.93 5.31
N PRO A 217 -27.98 16.31 5.87
CA PRO A 217 -28.21 17.66 6.38
C PRO A 217 -27.52 18.01 7.72
N ASN A 218 -27.11 17.03 8.54
CA ASN A 218 -26.77 17.29 9.95
C ASN A 218 -25.29 17.11 10.35
N ALA A 219 -24.42 16.61 9.46
CA ALA A 219 -23.04 16.29 9.81
C ALA A 219 -22.08 16.38 8.61
N THR A 220 -22.34 17.33 7.71
CA THR A 220 -21.50 17.56 6.54
C THR A 220 -20.45 18.62 6.81
N PHE A 221 -19.21 18.22 6.58
CA PHE A 221 -18.06 19.09 6.71
C PHE A 221 -17.42 19.29 5.35
N VAL A 222 -17.06 20.55 5.11
CA VAL A 222 -16.36 20.96 3.91
C VAL A 222 -14.91 21.21 4.26
N THR A 223 -14.02 20.56 3.51
CA THR A 223 -12.59 20.85 3.57
C THR A 223 -12.12 21.19 2.17
N VAL A 224 -11.36 22.27 2.06
CA VAL A 224 -10.70 22.64 0.81
C VAL A 224 -9.23 22.76 1.10
N SER A 225 -8.42 22.03 0.34
CA SER A 225 -6.99 22.06 0.48
C SER A 225 -6.30 22.12 -0.87
N LEU A 226 -5.14 22.76 -0.88
CA LEU A 226 -4.21 22.59 -1.99
C LEU A 226 -3.52 21.23 -1.82
N PRO A 227 -3.57 20.35 -2.84
CA PRO A 227 -2.81 19.11 -2.80
C PRO A 227 -1.34 19.47 -2.64
N GLN A 228 -0.70 18.89 -1.62
CA GLN A 228 0.74 19.03 -1.43
C GLN A 228 1.40 17.87 -2.15
N ASP A 229 2.35 18.18 -3.02
CA ASP A 229 3.23 17.17 -3.61
C ASP A 229 4.11 16.62 -2.49
N GLU A 230 3.74 15.46 -1.95
CA GLU A 230 4.62 14.74 -1.04
C GLU A 230 5.79 14.16 -1.83
N SER A 231 6.98 14.18 -1.22
CA SER A 231 8.10 13.47 -1.82
C SER A 231 7.71 11.99 -1.91
N PRO A 232 7.84 11.36 -3.10
CA PRO A 232 7.51 9.94 -3.23
C PRO A 232 8.46 9.06 -2.40
N TRP A 233 9.57 9.63 -1.96
CA TRP A 233 10.50 9.03 -1.00
C TRP A 233 10.01 9.27 0.42
N ASN A 234 9.71 8.20 1.15
CA ASN A 234 9.37 8.25 2.57
C ASN A 234 10.41 7.47 3.40
N TRP A 235 10.75 7.99 4.59
CA TRP A 235 11.66 7.32 5.52
C TRP A 235 11.17 5.94 5.96
N SER A 236 9.86 5.72 6.05
CA SER A 236 9.27 4.41 6.36
C SER A 236 9.62 3.34 5.33
N MET A 237 9.77 3.70 4.05
CA MET A 237 10.20 2.75 3.02
C MET A 237 11.66 2.31 3.23
N LEU A 238 12.51 3.21 3.70
CA LEU A 238 13.90 2.89 4.05
C LEU A 238 13.97 2.07 5.34
N LEU A 239 13.13 2.39 6.34
CA LEU A 239 13.04 1.64 7.59
C LEU A 239 12.54 0.21 7.36
N ILE A 240 11.51 0.01 6.54
CA ILE A 240 11.00 -1.32 6.25
C ILE A 240 11.98 -2.14 5.41
N TRP A 241 12.71 -1.50 4.49
CA TRP A 241 13.81 -2.12 3.76
C TRP A 241 14.92 -2.60 4.71
N ALA A 242 15.37 -1.72 5.61
CA ALA A 242 16.40 -2.06 6.58
C ALA A 242 15.94 -3.19 7.51
N LEU A 243 14.68 -3.16 7.94
CA LEU A 243 14.07 -4.21 8.75
C LEU A 243 14.04 -5.54 7.99
N GLY A 244 13.59 -5.57 6.73
CA GLY A 244 13.56 -6.77 5.90
C GLY A 244 14.94 -7.40 5.71
N VAL A 245 15.95 -6.59 5.38
CA VAL A 245 17.35 -7.05 5.25
C VAL A 245 17.86 -7.62 6.59
N SER A 246 17.57 -6.94 7.70
CA SER A 246 17.98 -7.41 9.03
C SER A 246 17.35 -8.75 9.38
N ILE A 247 16.07 -8.96 9.04
CA ILE A 247 15.36 -10.23 9.28
C ILE A 247 15.96 -11.35 8.44
N VAL A 248 16.25 -11.13 7.15
CA VAL A 248 16.89 -12.15 6.30
C VAL A 248 18.26 -12.57 6.82
N VAL A 249 19.08 -11.61 7.22
CA VAL A 249 20.42 -11.89 7.78
C VAL A 249 20.29 -12.65 9.11
N PHE A 250 19.42 -12.18 10.00
CA PHE A 250 19.23 -12.78 11.32
C PHE A 250 18.64 -14.19 11.24
N SER A 251 17.60 -14.41 10.44
CA SER A 251 16.94 -15.72 10.32
C SER A 251 17.85 -16.77 9.69
N ALA A 252 18.62 -16.40 8.65
CA ALA A 252 19.62 -17.28 8.05
C ALA A 252 20.74 -17.62 9.04
N TYR A 253 21.23 -16.63 9.80
CA TYR A 253 22.26 -16.84 10.82
C TYR A 253 21.77 -17.68 12.01
N TYR A 254 20.51 -17.54 12.38
CA TYR A 254 19.88 -18.34 13.43
C TYR A 254 19.70 -19.80 12.98
N SER A 255 19.18 -20.01 11.78
CA SER A 255 18.97 -21.34 11.18
C SER A 255 20.25 -22.15 11.05
N ALA A 256 21.39 -21.52 10.75
CA ALA A 256 22.69 -22.20 10.59
C ALA A 256 23.47 -22.39 11.92
N ALA A 257 22.81 -22.36 13.09
CA ALA A 257 23.49 -22.41 14.39
C ALA A 257 24.22 -23.74 14.65
N LYS A 258 23.65 -24.87 14.20
CA LYS A 258 24.24 -26.21 14.38
C LYS A 258 25.52 -26.37 13.56
N GLU A 259 25.47 -25.99 12.28
CA GLU A 259 26.59 -26.04 11.35
C GLU A 259 27.70 -25.05 11.73
N ARG A 260 27.34 -23.88 12.28
CA ARG A 260 28.30 -22.93 12.83
C ARG A 260 29.11 -23.53 13.96
N LEU A 261 28.44 -24.22 14.90
CA LEU A 261 29.11 -24.91 16.00
C LEU A 261 30.03 -25.99 15.47
N PHE A 262 29.57 -26.80 14.52
CA PHE A 262 30.38 -27.82 13.87
C PHE A 262 31.64 -27.24 13.20
N ALA A 263 31.49 -26.21 12.37
CA ALA A 263 32.60 -25.54 11.71
C ALA A 263 33.61 -24.95 12.72
N ALA A 264 33.13 -24.37 13.83
CA ALA A 264 34.01 -23.88 14.89
C ALA A 264 34.84 -25.00 15.54
N HIS A 265 34.25 -26.18 15.74
CA HIS A 265 34.97 -27.35 16.26
C HIS A 265 36.00 -27.87 15.25
N VAL A 266 35.67 -27.92 13.95
CA VAL A 266 36.63 -28.32 12.89
C VAL A 266 37.81 -27.33 12.83
N HIS A 267 37.55 -26.03 12.93
CA HIS A 267 38.61 -25.03 13.01
C HIS A 267 39.47 -25.18 14.27
N ALA A 268 38.86 -25.45 15.44
CA ALA A 268 39.58 -25.65 16.69
C ALA A 268 40.40 -26.95 16.72
N SER A 269 39.94 -27.99 16.02
CA SER A 269 40.59 -29.31 15.93
C SER A 269 41.59 -29.45 14.79
N SER A 270 41.87 -28.37 14.05
CA SER A 270 42.96 -28.31 13.05
C SER A 270 44.38 -28.28 13.66
N ALA A 271 44.56 -28.92 14.84
CA ALA A 271 45.83 -29.49 15.28
C ALA A 271 45.96 -30.91 14.69
N PRO A 272 47.14 -31.31 14.19
CA PRO A 272 47.27 -32.51 13.38
C PRO A 272 47.02 -33.74 14.26
N ASP A 273 46.11 -34.64 13.85
CA ASP A 273 46.27 -36.12 13.95
C ASP A 273 44.97 -36.94 14.02
N LEU A 274 43.75 -36.38 13.89
CA LEU A 274 42.53 -37.22 13.86
C LEU A 274 41.72 -37.11 12.56
N PRO A 275 41.30 -38.26 11.96
CA PRO A 275 40.39 -38.26 10.82
C PRO A 275 39.00 -37.70 11.21
N PRO A 276 38.33 -36.98 10.30
CA PRO A 276 37.08 -36.26 10.59
C PRO A 276 35.94 -37.16 11.07
N SER A 277 35.97 -38.46 10.74
CA SER A 277 34.97 -39.45 11.14
C SER A 277 34.97 -39.76 12.65
N VAL A 278 36.09 -39.60 13.35
CA VAL A 278 36.21 -39.92 14.80
C VAL A 278 35.85 -38.71 15.67
N LEU A 279 36.07 -37.49 15.18
CA LEU A 279 35.70 -36.25 15.86
C LEU A 279 34.16 -36.08 15.94
N LEU A 280 33.46 -36.56 14.90
CA LEU A 280 31.99 -36.51 14.82
C LEU A 280 31.32 -37.40 15.88
N HIS A 281 31.92 -38.55 16.18
CA HIS A 281 31.36 -39.52 17.13
C HIS A 281 31.61 -39.15 18.61
N HIS A 282 32.66 -38.36 18.91
CA HIS A 282 33.01 -37.99 20.28
C HIS A 282 32.38 -36.69 20.78
N THR A 283 31.91 -35.82 19.87
CA THR A 283 31.32 -34.51 20.21
C THR A 283 29.78 -34.54 20.23
N TYR A 284 29.18 -35.60 19.67
CA TYR A 284 27.73 -35.81 19.71
C TYR A 284 27.31 -36.40 21.06
N SER A 285 26.85 -35.56 21.99
CA SER A 285 26.04 -36.04 23.11
C SER A 285 24.67 -36.44 22.55
N PRO A 286 24.29 -37.72 22.57
CA PRO A 286 23.05 -38.21 21.95
C PRO A 286 21.79 -37.93 22.80
N ILE A 287 21.85 -36.97 23.74
CA ILE A 287 20.81 -36.81 24.76
C ILE A 287 19.78 -35.72 24.40
N ARG A 288 19.96 -34.95 23.31
CA ARG A 288 19.03 -33.84 22.99
C ARG A 288 18.31 -33.84 21.63
N ASP A 289 18.81 -34.49 20.58
CA ASP A 289 18.38 -34.13 19.21
C ASP A 289 17.87 -35.30 18.33
N ALA A 290 17.16 -36.28 18.90
CA ALA A 290 16.54 -37.36 18.10
C ALA A 290 15.13 -37.02 17.53
N HIS A 291 14.60 -35.82 17.79
CA HIS A 291 13.20 -35.50 17.50
C HIS A 291 12.95 -34.26 16.63
N GLU A 292 13.98 -33.53 16.21
CA GLU A 292 13.86 -32.29 15.43
C GLU A 292 14.72 -32.37 14.16
N GLU A 293 14.36 -33.29 13.26
CA GLU A 293 14.88 -33.29 11.89
C GLU A 293 14.19 -32.18 11.10
N PRO A 294 14.94 -31.22 10.52
CA PRO A 294 14.35 -30.17 9.71
C PRO A 294 13.66 -30.75 8.47
N LEU A 295 12.59 -30.10 8.02
CA LEU A 295 11.88 -30.55 6.83
C LEU A 295 12.72 -30.30 5.59
N ASN A 296 13.22 -31.39 5.00
CA ASN A 296 13.93 -31.34 3.72
C ASN A 296 12.95 -31.00 2.60
N MET A 297 13.09 -29.80 2.03
CA MET A 297 12.24 -29.35 0.94
C MET A 297 12.55 -30.13 -0.33
N THR A 298 11.64 -31.04 -0.70
CA THR A 298 11.61 -31.60 -2.05
C THR A 298 10.79 -30.70 -2.97
N LEU A 299 11.01 -30.85 -4.27
CA LEU A 299 10.27 -30.12 -5.31
C LEU A 299 8.73 -30.25 -5.16
N GLN A 300 8.25 -31.39 -4.68
CA GLN A 300 6.82 -31.64 -4.49
C GLN A 300 6.23 -30.75 -3.39
N HIS A 301 6.94 -30.57 -2.28
CA HIS A 301 6.50 -29.71 -1.19
C HIS A 301 6.49 -28.23 -1.60
N ALA A 302 7.48 -27.80 -2.39
CA ALA A 302 7.54 -26.46 -2.96
C ALA A 302 6.34 -26.15 -3.87
N LEU A 303 6.00 -27.07 -4.77
CA LEU A 303 4.84 -26.92 -5.65
C LEU A 303 3.51 -26.96 -4.87
N LEU A 304 3.39 -27.87 -3.89
CA LEU A 304 2.21 -27.96 -3.03
C LEU A 304 1.99 -26.66 -2.26
N PHE A 305 3.05 -26.10 -1.67
CA PHE A 305 2.99 -24.82 -0.96
C PHE A 305 2.44 -23.70 -1.85
N LEU A 306 2.91 -23.61 -3.09
CA LEU A 306 2.46 -22.60 -4.04
C LEU A 306 0.99 -22.77 -4.47
N VAL A 307 0.57 -24.02 -4.74
CA VAL A 307 -0.82 -24.33 -5.11
C VAL A 307 -1.77 -24.05 -3.95
N MET A 308 -1.39 -24.44 -2.72
CA MET A 308 -2.16 -24.15 -1.52
C MET A 308 -2.24 -22.64 -1.26
N GLY A 309 -1.14 -21.91 -1.42
CA GLY A 309 -1.11 -20.45 -1.33
C GLY A 309 -2.04 -19.80 -2.36
N SER A 310 -1.99 -20.25 -3.62
CA SER A 310 -2.87 -19.76 -4.71
C SER A 310 -4.35 -20.02 -4.40
N CYS A 311 -4.67 -21.22 -3.92
CA CYS A 311 -6.02 -21.60 -3.54
C CYS A 311 -6.54 -20.75 -2.38
N MET A 312 -5.72 -20.53 -1.34
CA MET A 312 -6.07 -19.68 -0.20
C MET A 312 -6.28 -18.22 -0.62
N LEU A 313 -5.43 -17.66 -1.48
CA LEU A 313 -5.61 -16.29 -1.98
C LEU A 313 -6.90 -16.13 -2.77
N LEU A 314 -7.20 -17.06 -3.67
CA LEU A 314 -8.46 -17.03 -4.44
C LEU A 314 -9.67 -17.26 -3.54
N LEU A 315 -9.57 -18.14 -2.54
CA LEU A 315 -10.62 -18.34 -1.54
C LEU A 315 -10.89 -17.03 -0.79
N MET A 316 -9.87 -16.31 -0.34
CA MET A 316 -10.02 -15.02 0.34
C MET A 316 -10.54 -13.92 -0.60
N TYR A 317 -10.23 -13.99 -1.89
CA TYR A 317 -10.76 -13.07 -2.89
C TYR A 317 -12.28 -13.23 -3.07
N TYR A 318 -12.78 -14.47 -3.12
CA TYR A 318 -14.21 -14.75 -3.31
C TYR A 318 -15.02 -14.83 -2.01
N VAL A 319 -14.39 -15.20 -0.88
CA VAL A 319 -15.03 -15.43 0.41
C VAL A 319 -14.32 -14.56 1.46
N HIS A 320 -15.08 -13.87 2.32
CA HIS A 320 -14.54 -13.00 3.37
C HIS A 320 -13.95 -13.79 4.56
N VAL A 321 -12.84 -14.48 4.31
CA VAL A 321 -12.20 -15.46 5.23
C VAL A 321 -11.08 -14.81 6.08
N ILE A 322 -11.09 -13.48 6.23
CA ILE A 322 -10.03 -12.74 6.93
C ILE A 322 -9.88 -13.15 8.39
N LEU A 323 -10.99 -13.34 9.12
CA LEU A 323 -10.96 -13.82 10.51
C LEU A 323 -10.28 -15.19 10.62
N PHE A 324 -10.48 -16.08 9.64
CA PHE A 324 -9.83 -17.38 9.64
C PHE A 324 -8.33 -17.27 9.39
N VAL A 325 -7.89 -16.40 8.48
CA VAL A 325 -6.45 -16.11 8.28
C VAL A 325 -5.83 -15.51 9.55
N GLN A 326 -6.54 -14.61 10.24
CA GLN A 326 -6.11 -14.06 11.53
C GLN A 326 -6.00 -15.14 12.61
N CYS A 327 -6.94 -16.09 12.68
CA CYS A 327 -6.86 -17.24 13.59
C CYS A 327 -5.67 -18.15 13.25
N LEU A 328 -5.42 -18.46 11.97
CA LEU A 328 -4.26 -19.26 11.57
C LEU A 328 -2.94 -18.57 11.92
N PHE A 329 -2.85 -17.26 11.69
CA PHE A 329 -1.69 -16.47 12.10
C PHE A 329 -1.51 -16.48 13.62
N ALA A 330 -2.57 -16.31 14.40
CA ALA A 330 -2.51 -16.38 15.86
C ALA A 330 -1.97 -17.74 16.34
N LEU A 331 -2.48 -18.84 15.79
CA LEU A 331 -2.03 -20.19 16.13
C LEU A 331 -0.55 -20.40 15.78
N ALA A 332 -0.13 -19.99 14.57
CA ALA A 332 1.26 -20.11 14.14
C ALA A 332 2.19 -19.24 15.01
N ALA A 333 1.81 -17.99 15.27
CA ALA A 333 2.58 -17.06 16.08
C ALA A 333 2.73 -17.53 17.52
N TRP A 334 1.68 -18.13 18.10
CA TRP A 334 1.75 -18.71 19.45
C TRP A 334 2.79 -19.83 19.54
N VAL A 335 2.79 -20.76 18.58
CA VAL A 335 3.78 -21.84 18.52
C VAL A 335 5.19 -21.28 18.34
N CYS A 336 5.38 -20.36 17.39
CA CYS A 336 6.69 -19.77 17.10
C CYS A 336 7.25 -18.99 18.30
N LEU A 337 6.41 -18.20 18.97
CA LEU A 337 6.81 -17.41 20.14
C LEU A 337 7.19 -18.31 21.33
N THR A 338 6.48 -19.42 21.48
CA THR A 338 6.78 -20.40 22.53
C THR A 338 8.15 -21.02 22.32
N HIS A 339 8.43 -21.46 21.10
CA HIS A 339 9.68 -22.08 20.71
C HIS A 339 10.87 -21.12 20.80
N LEU A 340 10.73 -19.92 20.22
CA LEU A 340 11.84 -18.98 20.06
C LEU A 340 12.22 -18.25 21.35
N LEU A 341 11.23 -17.93 22.21
CA LEU A 341 11.44 -17.04 23.35
C LEU A 341 11.07 -17.67 24.68
N THR A 342 9.82 -18.05 24.90
CA THR A 342 9.37 -18.37 26.27
C THR A 342 9.98 -19.66 26.79
N TYR A 343 10.14 -20.69 25.96
CA TYR A 343 10.78 -21.95 26.33
C TYR A 343 12.27 -21.79 26.72
N PRO A 344 13.15 -21.20 25.88
CA PRO A 344 14.54 -20.98 26.26
C PRO A 344 14.69 -20.03 27.46
N LEU A 345 13.87 -18.97 27.55
CA LEU A 345 13.92 -18.06 28.71
C LEU A 345 13.54 -18.76 30.01
N LEU A 346 12.48 -19.58 30.01
CA LEU A 346 12.03 -20.25 31.22
C LEU A 346 12.99 -21.34 31.69
N THR A 347 13.60 -22.08 30.75
CA THR A 347 14.65 -23.07 31.08
C THR A 347 15.92 -22.42 31.62
N HIS A 348 16.24 -21.19 31.20
CA HIS A 348 17.33 -20.41 31.79
C HIS A 348 17.02 -19.83 33.18
N VAL A 349 15.79 -19.37 33.41
CA VAL A 349 15.37 -18.72 34.68
C VAL A 349 15.08 -19.73 35.79
N LEU A 350 14.54 -20.90 35.44
CA LEU A 350 14.21 -21.98 36.38
C LEU A 350 15.09 -23.22 36.11
N PRO A 351 16.37 -23.22 36.54
CA PRO A 351 17.22 -24.42 36.48
C PRO A 351 16.83 -25.49 37.53
N LEU A 352 15.75 -25.28 38.28
CA LEU A 352 15.38 -26.09 39.43
C LEU A 352 14.87 -27.48 39.01
N HIS A 353 15.73 -28.46 39.28
CA HIS A 353 15.47 -29.90 39.26
C HIS A 353 14.92 -30.43 37.93
N GLN A 354 15.83 -30.69 36.98
CA GLN A 354 15.64 -31.69 35.90
C GLN A 354 15.58 -33.12 36.49
N GLY A 355 14.70 -33.32 37.46
CA GLY A 355 14.37 -34.61 38.04
C GLY A 355 13.35 -35.34 37.17
N VAL A 356 13.69 -36.57 36.83
CA VAL A 356 12.95 -37.58 36.07
C VAL A 356 11.42 -37.38 36.02
N GLY A 357 10.88 -37.08 34.83
CA GLY A 357 9.50 -37.43 34.45
C GLY A 357 8.49 -36.30 34.24
N CYS A 358 8.79 -35.04 34.52
CA CYS A 358 7.83 -33.95 34.33
C CYS A 358 8.42 -32.76 33.57
N ASN A 359 7.96 -32.54 32.32
CA ASN A 359 8.38 -31.40 31.47
C ASN A 359 7.66 -30.10 31.88
N TRP A 360 7.73 -29.77 33.18
CA TRP A 360 7.13 -28.56 33.76
C TRP A 360 7.56 -27.28 33.02
N PRO A 361 8.83 -27.11 32.59
CA PRO A 361 9.22 -25.93 31.81
C PRO A 361 8.46 -25.79 30.48
N ALA A 362 8.20 -26.89 29.76
CA ALA A 362 7.43 -26.81 28.53
C ALA A 362 5.98 -26.35 28.80
N PHE A 363 5.33 -26.91 29.83
CA PHE A 363 3.96 -26.52 30.17
C PHE A 363 3.82 -25.04 30.53
N TRP A 364 4.74 -24.50 31.34
CA TRP A 364 4.67 -23.10 31.76
C TRP A 364 5.10 -22.11 30.67
N SER A 365 5.93 -22.54 29.72
CA SER A 365 6.37 -21.68 28.62
C SER A 365 5.23 -21.28 27.67
N VAL A 366 4.15 -22.07 27.61
CA VAL A 366 3.04 -21.88 26.66
C VAL A 366 2.09 -20.74 27.06
N TRP A 367 1.97 -20.42 28.35
CA TRP A 367 0.99 -19.45 28.84
C TRP A 367 1.36 -17.98 28.55
N PRO A 368 2.62 -17.53 28.76
CA PRO A 368 3.01 -16.16 28.44
C PRO A 368 2.88 -15.85 26.95
N SER A 369 3.22 -16.81 26.08
CA SER A 369 3.09 -16.65 24.63
C SER A 369 1.62 -16.61 24.20
N LEU A 370 0.77 -17.48 24.76
CA LEU A 370 -0.67 -17.46 24.53
C LEU A 370 -1.28 -16.12 24.94
N ALA A 371 -0.93 -15.60 26.13
CA ALA A 371 -1.45 -14.33 26.62
C ALA A 371 -1.13 -13.16 25.68
N LEU A 372 0.10 -13.12 25.15
CA LEU A 372 0.54 -12.07 24.21
C LEU A 372 -0.17 -12.17 22.86
N VAL A 373 -0.39 -13.39 22.33
CA VAL A 373 -1.15 -13.57 21.08
C VAL A 373 -2.64 -13.26 21.26
N VAL A 374 -3.24 -13.65 22.39
CA VAL A 374 -4.62 -13.30 22.71
C VAL A 374 -4.77 -11.79 22.85
N TRP A 375 -3.80 -11.12 23.49
CA TRP A 375 -3.75 -9.66 23.55
C TRP A 375 -3.74 -9.04 22.15
N TRP A 376 -2.85 -9.50 21.27
CA TRP A 376 -2.80 -9.06 19.88
C TRP A 376 -4.15 -9.24 19.16
N PHE A 377 -4.81 -10.39 19.35
CA PHE A 377 -6.07 -10.71 18.68
C PHE A 377 -7.25 -9.85 19.16
N LEU A 378 -7.31 -9.57 20.46
CA LEU A 378 -8.35 -8.73 21.08
C LEU A 378 -8.17 -7.25 20.73
N GLU A 379 -6.93 -6.76 20.81
CA GLU A 379 -6.57 -5.34 20.63
C GLU A 379 -6.18 -5.01 19.18
N ARG A 380 -6.62 -5.83 18.21
CA ARG A 380 -6.23 -5.71 16.78
C ARG A 380 -6.62 -4.41 16.09
N HIS A 381 -7.56 -3.66 16.68
CA HIS A 381 -8.04 -2.38 16.14
C HIS A 381 -7.24 -1.17 16.66
N HIS A 382 -6.31 -1.40 17.58
CA HIS A 382 -5.55 -0.33 18.21
C HIS A 382 -4.43 0.19 17.30
N PRO A 383 -4.20 1.51 17.20
CA PRO A 383 -3.27 2.09 16.24
C PRO A 383 -1.80 1.69 16.45
N PHE A 384 -1.42 1.24 17.65
CA PHE A 384 -0.06 0.77 17.95
C PHE A 384 0.14 -0.75 17.80
N VAL A 385 -0.89 -1.50 17.38
CA VAL A 385 -0.82 -2.97 17.29
C VAL A 385 0.18 -3.45 16.24
N TRP A 386 0.53 -2.60 15.26
CA TRP A 386 1.50 -2.93 14.20
C TRP A 386 2.86 -3.35 14.77
N ILE A 387 3.28 -2.82 15.93
CA ILE A 387 4.54 -3.19 16.59
C ILE A 387 4.49 -4.66 17.00
N LEU A 388 3.39 -5.04 17.66
CA LEU A 388 3.17 -6.40 18.13
C LEU A 388 2.99 -7.37 16.96
N GLN A 389 2.26 -6.96 15.92
CA GLN A 389 2.10 -7.73 14.69
C GLN A 389 3.44 -7.98 14.00
N ASN A 390 4.26 -6.94 13.83
CA ASN A 390 5.59 -7.08 13.21
C ASN A 390 6.47 -8.02 14.03
N PHE A 391 6.45 -7.91 15.36
CA PHE A 391 7.20 -8.79 16.24
C PHE A 391 6.77 -10.27 16.08
N LEU A 392 5.46 -10.55 16.05
CA LEU A 392 4.92 -11.88 15.81
C LEU A 392 5.29 -12.40 14.40
N GLY A 393 5.21 -11.53 13.39
CA GLY A 393 5.62 -11.83 12.02
C GLY A 393 7.11 -12.17 11.91
N ILE A 394 7.99 -11.44 12.60
CA ILE A 394 9.44 -11.72 12.67
C ILE A 394 9.69 -13.09 13.31
N CYS A 395 9.01 -13.41 14.42
CA CYS A 395 9.13 -14.72 15.06
C CYS A 395 8.74 -15.85 14.09
N LEU A 396 7.65 -15.64 13.33
CA LEU A 396 7.21 -16.58 12.30
C LEU A 396 8.26 -16.74 11.19
N CYS A 397 8.85 -15.64 10.70
CA CYS A 397 9.92 -15.72 9.69
C CYS A 397 11.13 -16.52 10.18
N VAL A 398 11.59 -16.27 11.41
CA VAL A 398 12.77 -16.95 11.98
C VAL A 398 12.51 -18.45 12.11
N VAL A 399 11.40 -18.83 12.74
CA VAL A 399 11.06 -20.26 12.94
C VAL A 399 10.78 -20.95 11.61
N PHE A 400 10.20 -20.27 10.63
CA PHE A 400 9.96 -20.86 9.31
C PHE A 400 11.27 -21.17 8.57
N VAL A 401 12.22 -20.22 8.57
CA VAL A 401 13.54 -20.43 7.94
C VAL A 401 14.34 -21.51 8.67
N ASP A 402 14.19 -21.61 10.00
CA ASP A 402 14.78 -22.68 10.81
C ASP A 402 14.14 -24.05 10.53
N SER A 403 12.82 -24.11 10.34
CA SER A 403 12.09 -25.37 10.12
C SER A 403 12.35 -25.99 8.74
N ILE A 404 12.72 -25.18 7.76
CA ILE A 404 12.83 -25.59 6.36
C ILE A 404 14.29 -25.50 5.89
N HIS A 405 14.85 -26.66 5.55
CA HIS A 405 16.21 -26.74 5.03
C HIS A 405 16.19 -27.06 3.53
N ILE A 406 16.78 -26.17 2.73
CA ILE A 406 17.08 -26.47 1.32
C ILE A 406 18.40 -27.24 1.28
N GLN A 407 18.43 -28.35 0.53
CA GLN A 407 19.58 -29.25 0.42
C GLN A 407 20.44 -29.03 -0.83
N SER A 408 19.92 -28.36 -1.86
CA SER A 408 20.66 -28.10 -3.10
C SER A 408 20.29 -26.78 -3.76
N LEU A 409 21.23 -26.21 -4.52
CA LEU A 409 21.01 -24.99 -5.29
C LEU A 409 19.96 -25.21 -6.39
N LYS A 410 19.88 -26.42 -6.95
CA LYS A 410 18.83 -26.80 -7.91
C LYS A 410 17.42 -26.64 -7.33
N VAL A 411 17.18 -27.09 -6.10
CA VAL A 411 15.86 -26.90 -5.46
C VAL A 411 15.60 -25.43 -5.18
N ALA A 412 16.60 -24.69 -4.70
CA ALA A 412 16.45 -23.25 -4.43
C ALA A 412 16.07 -22.45 -5.69
N THR A 413 16.77 -22.70 -6.80
CA THR A 413 16.52 -22.00 -8.08
C THR A 413 15.14 -22.30 -8.65
N VAL A 414 14.66 -23.55 -8.53
CA VAL A 414 13.30 -23.90 -8.97
C VAL A 414 12.24 -23.29 -8.05
N LEU A 415 12.41 -23.39 -6.72
CA LEU A 415 11.48 -22.81 -5.75
C LEU A 415 11.33 -21.29 -5.97
N LEU A 416 12.45 -20.57 -6.04
CA LEU A 416 12.45 -19.11 -6.24
C LEU A 416 11.98 -18.72 -7.65
N GLY A 417 12.29 -19.50 -8.68
CA GLY A 417 11.82 -19.26 -10.05
C GLY A 417 10.30 -19.42 -10.17
N VAL A 418 9.73 -20.41 -9.50
CA VAL A 418 8.27 -20.60 -9.43
C VAL A 418 7.60 -19.48 -8.62
N ALA A 419 8.20 -19.07 -7.49
CA ALA A 419 7.70 -17.95 -6.70
C ALA A 419 7.76 -16.61 -7.44
N PHE A 420 8.83 -16.39 -8.23
CA PHE A 420 8.94 -15.26 -9.16
C PHE A 420 7.77 -15.23 -10.16
N ALA A 421 7.49 -16.37 -10.80
CA ALA A 421 6.40 -16.45 -11.78
C ALA A 421 5.03 -16.23 -11.13
N TYR A 422 4.85 -16.73 -9.91
CA TYR A 422 3.64 -16.54 -9.11
C TYR A 422 3.39 -15.06 -8.79
N ASP A 423 4.39 -14.34 -8.30
CA ASP A 423 4.27 -12.93 -7.94
C ASP A 423 3.93 -12.06 -9.16
N VAL A 424 4.64 -12.29 -10.27
CA VAL A 424 4.38 -11.62 -11.56
C VAL A 424 2.95 -11.89 -12.06
N PHE A 425 2.47 -13.14 -11.96
CA PHE A 425 1.12 -13.50 -12.39
C PHE A 425 0.05 -12.77 -11.58
N PHE A 426 0.13 -12.80 -10.24
CA PHE A 426 -0.89 -12.20 -9.38
C PHE A 426 -0.86 -10.67 -9.39
N VAL A 427 0.28 -10.04 -9.65
CA VAL A 427 0.37 -8.58 -9.74
C VAL A 427 0.00 -8.04 -11.12
N TYR A 428 0.55 -8.59 -12.22
CA TYR A 428 0.36 -8.02 -13.55
C TYR A 428 -0.71 -8.71 -14.40
N PHE A 429 -0.86 -10.03 -14.28
CA PHE A 429 -1.77 -10.79 -15.14
C PHE A 429 -3.16 -10.97 -14.51
N SER A 430 -3.29 -10.84 -13.19
CA SER A 430 -4.59 -11.00 -12.51
C SER A 430 -5.70 -10.07 -13.02
N PRO A 431 -5.47 -8.78 -13.40
CA PRO A 431 -6.51 -7.94 -13.98
C PRO A 431 -7.03 -8.43 -15.33
N LEU A 432 -6.17 -9.07 -16.12
CA LEU A 432 -6.53 -9.57 -17.45
C LEU A 432 -7.44 -10.80 -17.34
N VAL A 433 -7.28 -11.58 -16.28
CA VAL A 433 -8.01 -12.84 -16.06
C VAL A 433 -9.28 -12.64 -15.23
N PHE A 434 -9.20 -11.85 -14.14
CA PHE A 434 -10.27 -11.69 -13.15
C PHE A 434 -11.00 -10.34 -13.23
N GLY A 435 -10.54 -9.42 -14.07
CA GLY A 435 -11.10 -8.07 -14.22
C GLY A 435 -10.66 -7.06 -13.16
N SER A 436 -9.95 -7.50 -12.11
CA SER A 436 -9.35 -6.67 -11.07
C SER A 436 -8.02 -7.25 -10.56
N ASN A 437 -7.22 -6.41 -9.90
CA ASN A 437 -5.94 -6.80 -9.29
C ASN A 437 -6.18 -7.58 -8.00
N VAL A 438 -6.19 -8.92 -8.05
CA VAL A 438 -6.50 -9.78 -6.89
C VAL A 438 -5.65 -9.45 -5.67
N MET A 439 -4.34 -9.23 -5.83
CA MET A 439 -3.42 -8.98 -4.72
C MET A 439 -3.66 -7.62 -4.03
N VAL A 440 -3.90 -6.55 -4.80
CA VAL A 440 -4.24 -5.22 -4.26
C VAL A 440 -5.61 -5.27 -3.60
N GLU A 441 -6.54 -5.94 -4.26
CA GLU A 441 -7.90 -6.09 -3.83
C GLU A 441 -7.97 -6.84 -2.51
N VAL A 442 -7.29 -7.98 -2.37
CA VAL A 442 -7.14 -8.71 -1.13
C VAL A 442 -6.44 -7.88 -0.04
N ALA A 443 -5.29 -7.26 -0.34
CA ALA A 443 -4.52 -6.47 0.62
C ALA A 443 -5.31 -5.27 1.16
N SER A 444 -6.25 -4.75 0.35
CA SER A 444 -7.13 -3.62 0.68
C SER A 444 -8.51 -4.03 1.21
N ARG A 445 -8.96 -5.28 1.02
CA ARG A 445 -10.33 -5.75 1.31
C ARG A 445 -10.53 -6.45 2.65
N GLY A 446 -9.80 -6.00 3.69
CA GLY A 446 -10.12 -6.27 5.11
C GLY A 446 -11.61 -6.11 5.46
N GLY A 447 -12.35 -5.32 4.68
CA GLY A 447 -13.81 -5.33 4.55
C GLY A 447 -14.21 -4.72 3.21
N LYS A 448 -15.50 -4.74 2.85
CA LYS A 448 -16.03 -3.92 1.74
C LYS A 448 -15.97 -2.45 2.12
N VAL A 449 -14.78 -1.91 2.17
CA VAL A 449 -14.53 -0.49 2.34
C VAL A 449 -14.67 0.09 0.92
N SER A 450 -15.75 0.84 0.68
CA SER A 450 -15.92 1.58 -0.57
C SER A 450 -14.65 2.39 -0.84
N LEU A 451 -14.34 2.65 -2.11
CA LEU A 451 -13.21 3.50 -2.50
C LEU A 451 -13.29 4.86 -1.77
N ASP A 452 -14.52 5.31 -1.50
CA ASP A 452 -14.87 6.51 -0.72
C ASP A 452 -14.62 6.37 0.79
N LEU A 453 -14.77 5.18 1.37
CA LEU A 453 -14.43 4.93 2.78
C LEU A 453 -12.92 4.78 2.97
N ASN A 454 -12.18 4.22 1.99
CA ASN A 454 -10.71 4.18 2.04
C ASN A 454 -10.13 5.60 1.90
N ALA A 455 -10.69 6.44 1.02
CA ALA A 455 -10.32 7.85 0.92
C ALA A 455 -10.64 8.63 2.20
N PHE A 456 -11.80 8.38 2.81
CA PHE A 456 -12.17 8.92 4.13
C PHE A 456 -11.17 8.50 5.21
N CYS A 457 -10.79 7.22 5.26
CA CYS A 457 -9.91 6.65 6.29
C CYS A 457 -8.44 7.03 6.16
N LEU A 458 -7.93 7.22 4.94
CA LEU A 458 -6.59 7.78 4.74
C LEU A 458 -6.48 9.19 5.32
N ARG A 459 -7.57 9.98 5.25
CA ARG A 459 -7.57 11.38 5.69
C ARG A 459 -8.08 11.60 7.12
N HIS A 460 -8.87 10.67 7.66
CA HIS A 460 -9.42 10.70 9.03
C HIS A 460 -8.94 9.49 9.83
N PRO A 461 -7.62 9.33 10.05
CA PRO A 461 -7.04 8.20 10.77
C PRO A 461 -7.52 8.12 12.22
N GLU A 462 -8.01 9.22 12.80
CA GLU A 462 -8.59 9.29 14.14
C GLU A 462 -10.00 8.67 14.25
N SER A 463 -10.66 8.40 13.14
CA SER A 463 -12.03 7.90 13.16
C SER A 463 -12.08 6.40 13.46
N ALA A 464 -12.75 6.00 14.55
CA ALA A 464 -12.91 4.60 14.97
C ALA A 464 -13.60 3.69 13.93
N ALA A 465 -14.15 4.28 12.87
CA ALA A 465 -14.71 3.60 11.72
C ALA A 465 -13.65 3.02 10.77
N CYS A 466 -12.43 3.53 10.84
CA CYS A 466 -11.35 3.29 9.90
C CYS A 466 -10.37 2.23 10.39
N GLY A 467 -10.91 1.16 10.98
CA GLY A 467 -10.16 -0.03 11.32
C GLY A 467 -9.58 -0.65 10.04
N HIS A 468 -8.32 -0.37 9.76
CA HIS A 468 -7.56 -1.13 8.78
C HIS A 468 -7.32 -2.51 9.37
N ASP A 469 -8.17 -3.48 9.04
CA ASP A 469 -7.87 -4.89 9.24
C ASP A 469 -6.70 -5.25 8.32
N THR A 470 -5.47 -4.91 8.72
CA THR A 470 -4.26 -5.29 8.00
C THR A 470 -4.13 -6.80 8.04
N ILE A 471 -3.88 -7.40 6.87
CA ILE A 471 -3.62 -8.84 6.80
C ILE A 471 -2.35 -9.12 7.61
N PRO A 472 -2.39 -10.07 8.56
CA PRO A 472 -1.29 -10.28 9.50
C PRO A 472 -0.01 -10.86 8.87
N LEU A 473 -0.07 -11.28 7.60
CA LEU A 473 1.06 -11.86 6.85
C LEU A 473 1.94 -10.80 6.15
N VAL A 474 1.95 -9.57 6.67
CA VAL A 474 2.67 -8.43 6.09
C VAL A 474 3.26 -7.60 7.22
N LEU A 475 4.54 -7.22 7.08
CA LEU A 475 5.16 -6.23 7.95
C LEU A 475 4.68 -4.84 7.57
N THR A 476 4.32 -4.06 8.59
CA THR A 476 3.69 -2.75 8.40
C THR A 476 4.42 -1.69 9.20
N ILE A 477 4.83 -0.60 8.54
CA ILE A 477 5.38 0.58 9.22
C ILE A 477 4.56 1.80 8.78
N PRO A 478 3.94 2.57 9.71
CA PRO A 478 3.22 3.79 9.33
C PRO A 478 4.16 4.78 8.66
N LEU A 479 3.67 5.52 7.67
CA LEU A 479 4.46 6.53 6.95
C LEU A 479 4.88 7.65 7.93
N VAL A 480 6.19 7.81 8.11
CA VAL A 480 6.76 8.89 8.93
C VAL A 480 6.77 10.16 8.06
N LEU A 481 6.31 11.28 8.61
CA LEU A 481 6.26 12.58 7.91
C LEU A 481 5.38 12.62 6.66
N SER A 482 4.38 11.72 6.53
CA SER A 482 3.30 11.89 5.54
C SER A 482 2.13 12.62 6.18
N ASN A 483 1.53 13.54 5.43
CA ASN A 483 0.37 14.33 5.82
C ASN A 483 -0.93 13.55 5.60
N TYR A 484 -0.93 12.61 4.65
CA TYR A 484 -2.07 11.77 4.31
C TYR A 484 -2.04 10.40 5.00
N GLY A 485 -1.07 10.19 5.90
CA GLY A 485 -0.89 8.92 6.60
C GLY A 485 -0.70 7.74 5.65
N GLY A 486 -1.02 6.55 6.14
CA GLY A 486 -0.85 5.31 5.41
C GLY A 486 0.33 4.47 5.90
N ASN A 487 0.51 3.32 5.27
CA ASN A 487 1.39 2.26 5.73
C ASN A 487 2.33 1.80 4.61
N SER A 488 3.61 1.66 4.94
CA SER A 488 4.57 0.93 4.12
C SER A 488 4.46 -0.56 4.46
N LEU A 489 4.28 -1.39 3.43
CA LEU A 489 3.97 -2.81 3.54
C LEU A 489 5.08 -3.65 2.91
N LEU A 490 5.48 -4.73 3.59
CA LEU A 490 6.42 -5.72 3.07
C LEU A 490 5.92 -7.13 3.36
N GLY A 491 5.71 -7.94 2.32
CA GLY A 491 5.18 -9.29 2.46
C GLY A 491 6.15 -10.23 3.18
N LEU A 492 5.66 -11.07 4.08
CA LEU A 492 6.52 -12.05 4.76
C LEU A 492 7.10 -13.09 3.77
N GLY A 493 6.39 -13.39 2.68
CA GLY A 493 6.88 -14.27 1.62
C GLY A 493 8.13 -13.75 0.92
N ASP A 494 8.23 -12.43 0.76
CA ASP A 494 9.36 -11.73 0.12
C ASP A 494 10.60 -11.68 1.03
N ILE A 495 10.46 -12.08 2.29
CA ILE A 495 11.54 -12.19 3.27
C ILE A 495 11.94 -13.67 3.43
N VAL A 496 10.94 -14.53 3.63
CA VAL A 496 11.14 -15.94 3.97
C VAL A 496 11.75 -16.72 2.82
N LEU A 497 11.23 -16.62 1.59
CA LEU A 497 11.76 -17.42 0.47
C LEU A 497 13.22 -17.06 0.14
N PRO A 498 13.59 -15.76 0.07
CA PRO A 498 14.98 -15.36 -0.09
C PRO A 498 15.89 -15.77 1.08
N ALA A 499 15.37 -15.73 2.32
CA ALA A 499 16.12 -16.15 3.50
C ALA A 499 16.50 -17.64 3.48
N LEU A 500 15.67 -18.52 2.87
CA LEU A 500 16.04 -19.93 2.71
C LEU A 500 17.28 -20.11 1.82
N LEU A 501 17.41 -19.32 0.75
CA LEU A 501 18.62 -19.33 -0.10
C LEU A 501 19.83 -18.74 0.66
N ALA A 502 19.64 -17.69 1.45
CA ALA A 502 20.71 -17.13 2.29
C ALA A 502 21.18 -18.12 3.36
N SER A 503 20.25 -18.83 4.02
CA SER A 503 20.56 -19.92 4.97
C SER A 503 21.34 -21.04 4.29
N PHE A 504 20.91 -21.49 3.10
CA PHE A 504 21.64 -22.48 2.31
C PHE A 504 23.08 -22.02 2.00
N ALA A 505 23.25 -20.79 1.50
CA ALA A 505 24.58 -20.23 1.22
C ALA A 505 25.48 -20.21 2.47
N LEU A 506 24.94 -19.86 3.64
CA LEU A 506 25.66 -19.86 4.90
C LEU A 506 26.06 -21.26 5.37
N ARG A 507 25.16 -22.23 5.25
CA ARG A 507 25.43 -23.64 5.59
C ARG A 507 26.52 -24.23 4.69
N VAL A 508 26.53 -23.91 3.40
CA VAL A 508 27.61 -24.27 2.47
C VAL A 508 28.95 -23.64 2.89
N ASP A 509 28.94 -22.36 3.28
CA ASP A 509 30.15 -21.67 3.75
C ASP A 509 30.74 -22.33 5.00
N TYR A 510 29.90 -22.74 5.96
CA TYR A 510 30.33 -23.47 7.16
C TYR A 510 30.85 -24.87 6.84
N CYS A 511 30.18 -25.59 5.94
CA CYS A 511 30.64 -26.90 5.48
C CYS A 511 32.06 -26.83 4.89
N HIS A 512 32.34 -25.83 4.06
CA HIS A 512 33.66 -25.64 3.45
C HIS A 512 34.66 -24.93 4.38
N ALA A 513 34.30 -24.69 5.64
CA ALA A 513 35.14 -24.00 6.63
C ALA A 513 35.68 -22.64 6.12
N ARG A 514 34.87 -21.90 5.36
CA ARG A 514 35.26 -20.62 4.74
C ARG A 514 34.92 -19.44 5.65
N PRO A 515 35.75 -18.39 5.68
CA PRO A 515 35.36 -17.15 6.35
C PRO A 515 34.19 -16.49 5.59
N LEU A 516 33.21 -15.97 6.34
CA LEU A 516 31.98 -15.34 5.82
C LEU A 516 32.22 -14.32 4.69
N THR A 517 33.33 -13.57 4.74
CA THR A 517 33.66 -12.54 3.74
C THR A 517 34.07 -13.09 2.38
N LYS A 518 34.58 -14.34 2.32
CA LYS A 518 34.91 -15.04 1.07
C LYS A 518 33.86 -16.08 0.69
N GLY A 519 32.85 -16.25 1.54
CA GLY A 519 31.72 -17.13 1.35
C GLY A 519 30.67 -16.59 0.39
N TYR A 520 29.60 -17.35 0.23
CA TYR A 520 28.41 -17.01 -0.55
C TYR A 520 27.41 -16.16 0.25
N PHE A 521 27.37 -16.32 1.58
CA PHE A 521 26.38 -15.70 2.44
C PHE A 521 26.32 -14.18 2.32
N VAL A 522 27.47 -13.49 2.47
CA VAL A 522 27.53 -12.03 2.43
C VAL A 522 27.04 -11.51 1.08
N TRP A 523 27.44 -12.16 -0.02
CA TRP A 523 26.99 -11.79 -1.36
C TRP A 523 25.51 -12.05 -1.59
N ALA A 524 24.96 -13.15 -1.05
CA ALA A 524 23.53 -13.42 -1.09
C ALA A 524 22.74 -12.32 -0.34
N CYS A 525 23.20 -11.91 0.84
CA CYS A 525 22.58 -10.83 1.61
C CYS A 525 22.67 -9.47 0.91
N VAL A 526 23.82 -9.14 0.29
CA VAL A 526 23.98 -7.91 -0.50
C VAL A 526 23.05 -7.93 -1.72
N ALA A 527 22.96 -9.06 -2.41
CA ALA A 527 22.07 -9.22 -3.56
C ALA A 527 20.59 -9.10 -3.19
N TYR A 528 20.18 -9.61 -2.02
CA TYR A 528 18.85 -9.40 -1.45
C TYR A 528 18.59 -7.91 -1.20
N ALA A 529 19.51 -7.23 -0.51
CA ALA A 529 19.37 -5.82 -0.16
C ALA A 529 19.25 -4.93 -1.41
N VAL A 530 20.05 -5.21 -2.45
CA VAL A 530 19.98 -4.52 -3.75
C VAL A 530 18.68 -4.83 -4.48
N GLY A 531 18.24 -6.10 -4.50
CA GLY A 531 16.99 -6.50 -5.15
C GLY A 531 15.76 -5.84 -4.51
N LEU A 532 15.69 -5.85 -3.17
CA LEU A 532 14.61 -5.22 -2.41
C LEU A 532 14.63 -3.69 -2.56
N LEU A 533 15.82 -3.06 -2.60
CA LEU A 533 15.95 -1.64 -2.89
C LEU A 533 15.45 -1.31 -4.30
N GLY A 534 15.80 -2.13 -5.29
CA GLY A 534 15.31 -2.01 -6.66
C GLY A 534 13.79 -2.08 -6.75
N ALA A 535 13.16 -3.01 -6.01
CA ALA A 535 11.70 -3.10 -5.91
C ALA A 535 11.08 -1.80 -5.34
N ASN A 536 11.66 -1.25 -4.28
CA ASN A 536 11.19 0.01 -3.68
C ASN A 536 11.33 1.20 -4.65
N VAL A 537 12.48 1.32 -5.33
CA VAL A 537 12.70 2.39 -6.32
C VAL A 537 11.72 2.27 -7.48
N MET A 538 11.47 1.06 -7.98
CA MET A 538 10.52 0.84 -9.07
C MET A 538 9.07 1.05 -8.64
N ALA A 539 8.72 0.74 -7.38
CA ALA A 539 7.42 1.08 -6.82
C ALA A 539 7.16 2.60 -6.87
N ILE A 540 8.18 3.41 -6.59
CA ILE A 540 8.11 4.87 -6.70
C ILE A 540 8.00 5.31 -8.16
N VAL A 541 8.86 4.80 -9.05
CA VAL A 541 8.91 5.24 -10.45
C VAL A 541 7.63 4.88 -11.20
N LEU A 542 7.05 3.72 -10.92
CA LEU A 542 5.89 3.17 -11.62
C LEU A 542 4.55 3.41 -10.89
N GLN A 543 4.54 4.18 -9.79
CA GLN A 543 3.33 4.43 -9.01
C GLN A 543 2.16 5.01 -9.82
N ASN A 544 2.46 5.78 -10.88
CA ASN A 544 1.45 6.39 -11.75
C ASN A 544 0.86 5.40 -12.78
N PHE A 545 1.50 4.25 -12.99
CA PHE A 545 1.13 3.27 -14.01
C PHE A 545 0.59 1.97 -13.42
N VAL A 546 1.10 1.56 -12.25
CA VAL A 546 0.70 0.31 -11.59
C VAL A 546 0.58 0.52 -10.08
N ALA A 547 -0.51 0.00 -9.50
CA ALA A 547 -0.81 0.09 -8.07
C ALA A 547 0.09 -0.77 -7.16
N GLY A 548 0.92 -1.66 -7.73
CA GLY A 548 1.83 -2.53 -6.97
C GLY A 548 2.95 -3.06 -7.85
N GLN A 549 4.07 -3.42 -7.21
CA GLN A 549 5.22 -4.04 -7.87
C GLN A 549 5.46 -5.43 -7.28
N PRO A 550 5.70 -6.46 -8.11
CA PRO A 550 6.10 -7.78 -7.62
C PRO A 550 7.54 -7.71 -7.08
N ALA A 551 7.73 -7.86 -5.78
CA ALA A 551 9.05 -7.73 -5.14
C ALA A 551 10.00 -8.87 -5.55
N LEU A 552 9.49 -10.10 -5.69
CA LEU A 552 10.29 -11.25 -6.09
C LEU A 552 10.83 -11.12 -7.52
N MET A 553 10.18 -10.29 -8.36
CA MET A 553 10.69 -9.98 -9.70
C MET A 553 12.09 -9.37 -9.68
N TYR A 554 12.41 -8.61 -8.63
CA TYR A 554 13.71 -7.95 -8.47
C TYR A 554 14.67 -8.77 -7.61
N ILE A 555 14.17 -9.40 -6.54
CA ILE A 555 14.98 -10.13 -5.56
C ILE A 555 15.53 -11.45 -6.14
N VAL A 556 14.70 -12.22 -6.83
CA VAL A 556 15.10 -13.55 -7.32
C VAL A 556 16.26 -13.48 -8.31
N PRO A 557 16.21 -12.67 -9.39
CA PRO A 557 17.31 -12.61 -10.34
C PRO A 557 18.60 -12.05 -9.73
N THR A 558 18.53 -11.08 -8.80
CA THR A 558 19.74 -10.54 -8.17
C THR A 558 20.39 -11.59 -7.27
N MET A 559 19.61 -12.28 -6.42
CA MET A 559 20.16 -13.28 -5.49
C MET A 559 20.65 -14.55 -6.17
N VAL A 560 19.79 -15.17 -6.99
CA VAL A 560 20.16 -16.40 -7.70
C VAL A 560 21.31 -16.12 -8.65
N GLY A 561 21.25 -15.00 -9.39
CA GLY A 561 22.31 -14.57 -10.28
C GLY A 561 23.65 -14.38 -9.56
N ALA A 562 23.65 -13.71 -8.40
CA ALA A 562 24.87 -13.50 -7.61
C ALA A 562 25.47 -14.82 -7.11
N VAL A 563 24.66 -15.73 -6.54
CA VAL A 563 25.13 -17.02 -6.00
C VAL A 563 25.65 -17.92 -7.13
N VAL A 564 24.91 -18.03 -8.24
CA VAL A 564 25.31 -18.84 -9.40
C VAL A 564 26.58 -18.29 -10.04
N TYR A 565 26.66 -16.97 -10.23
CA TYR A 565 27.85 -16.32 -10.78
C TYR A 565 29.09 -16.57 -9.91
N LEU A 566 28.94 -16.43 -8.59
CA LEU A 566 30.05 -16.71 -7.66
C LEU A 566 30.46 -18.17 -7.70
N ALA A 567 29.51 -19.10 -7.71
CA ALA A 567 29.80 -20.53 -7.77
C ALA A 567 30.55 -20.87 -9.06
N TRP A 568 30.08 -20.34 -10.20
CA TRP A 568 30.75 -20.48 -11.48
C TRP A 568 32.15 -19.86 -11.50
N SER A 569 32.34 -18.69 -10.88
CA SER A 569 33.63 -18.00 -10.83
C SER A 569 34.69 -18.74 -9.99
N LYS A 570 34.26 -19.56 -9.01
CA LYS A 570 35.16 -20.34 -8.15
C LYS A 570 35.56 -21.68 -8.77
N GLY A 571 34.78 -22.21 -9.71
CA GLY A 571 35.14 -23.36 -10.53
C GLY A 571 33.93 -24.22 -10.92
N PRO A 572 34.02 -24.99 -12.02
CA PRO A 572 32.92 -25.85 -12.48
C PRO A 572 32.60 -26.98 -11.48
N ASP A 573 33.61 -27.50 -10.77
CA ASP A 573 33.44 -28.58 -9.80
C ASP A 573 32.66 -28.08 -8.57
N GLU A 574 32.99 -26.90 -8.05
CA GLU A 574 32.27 -26.29 -6.91
C GLU A 574 30.83 -25.91 -7.30
N PHE A 575 30.63 -25.43 -8.53
CA PHE A 575 29.28 -25.19 -9.05
C PHE A 575 28.46 -26.48 -9.11
N GLN A 576 29.02 -27.56 -9.66
CA GLN A 576 28.33 -28.84 -9.78
C GLN A 576 27.99 -29.42 -8.40
N GLU A 577 28.92 -29.32 -7.46
CA GLU A 577 28.72 -29.75 -6.07
C GLU A 577 27.58 -28.97 -5.39
N MET A 578 27.56 -27.63 -5.52
CA MET A 578 26.44 -26.83 -5.00
C MET A 578 25.11 -27.12 -5.71
N TRP A 579 25.16 -27.39 -7.02
CA TRP A 579 23.99 -27.66 -7.84
C TRP A 579 23.28 -28.94 -7.43
N ASP A 580 24.03 -30.03 -7.28
CA ASP A 580 23.49 -31.33 -6.88
C ASP A 580 23.24 -31.43 -5.37
N GLY A 581 23.95 -30.62 -4.58
CA GLY A 581 23.88 -30.58 -3.13
C GLY A 581 25.19 -31.12 -2.52
N PRO A 582 25.93 -30.32 -1.74
CA PRO A 582 27.22 -30.76 -1.21
C PRO A 582 27.04 -31.88 -0.19
N ALA A 583 27.92 -32.87 -0.24
CA ALA A 583 27.79 -34.11 0.55
C ALA A 583 27.78 -33.87 2.07
N CYS A 584 28.42 -32.79 2.53
CA CYS A 584 28.41 -32.37 3.93
C CYS A 584 27.03 -31.93 4.46
N LEU A 585 26.11 -31.49 3.57
CA LEU A 585 24.74 -31.15 3.94
C LEU A 585 23.80 -32.37 3.87
N ALA A 586 24.28 -33.49 3.33
CA ALA A 586 23.54 -34.73 3.21
C ALA A 586 23.81 -35.71 4.37
N MET A 587 24.72 -35.39 5.30
CA MET A 587 25.07 -36.26 6.44
C MET A 587 24.07 -36.17 7.62
N ASP A 588 23.08 -35.30 7.54
CA ASP A 588 21.97 -35.19 8.51
C ASP A 588 20.74 -36.04 8.10
N ALA A 589 20.89 -36.99 7.16
CA ALA A 589 19.81 -37.82 6.61
C ALA A 589 19.98 -39.32 6.87
#